data_AF-A0A822ZFF7-F1
#
_entry.id   AF-A0A822ZFF7-F1
#
_cell.length_a   1.000
_cell.length_b   1.000
_cell.length_c   1.000
_cell.angle_alpha   90.00
_cell.angle_beta   90.00
_cell.angle_gamma   90.00
#
_symmetry.space_group_name_H-M   'P 1'
#
loop_
_entity.id
_entity.type
_entity.pdbx_description
1 polymer ?
#
loop_
_entity_poly.entity_id
_entity_poly.type
_entity_poly.pdbx_seq_one_letter_code
_entity_poly.pdbx_strand_id
1 'polypeptide(L)'
;MILGPLSNILEMYMEEFNNTMLTNVRGVASTIKHANRAMVERKICGSIVCIETMAAVLGDSAPRSYTTSKHALVGLVRSACSELGAHGIRVNYISPFRVTTPLACNLKGTMLKPAHIVEVALKHKWQCGCNNMEEFLML
;
A
#
# COMPACT_ATOMS: atom_id res chain seq x y z
N MET A 1 11.31 -1.20 -1.63
CA MET A 1 10.30 -0.71 -2.60
C MET A 1 11.01 0.11 -3.66
N ILE A 2 10.54 0.08 -4.90
CA ILE A 2 11.10 0.87 -6.00
C ILE A 2 10.01 1.71 -6.66
N LEU A 3 10.39 2.90 -7.13
CA LEU A 3 9.51 3.80 -7.87
C LEU A 3 9.35 3.37 -9.33
N GLY A 4 10.38 2.79 -9.91
CA GLY A 4 10.43 2.60 -11.36
C GLY A 4 10.61 3.93 -12.11
N PRO A 5 10.70 3.89 -13.45
CA PRO A 5 11.04 5.03 -14.27
C PRO A 5 9.85 5.98 -14.48
N LEU A 6 10.15 7.27 -14.67
CA LEU A 6 9.18 8.28 -15.05
C LEU A 6 9.02 8.30 -16.58
N SER A 7 8.39 7.26 -17.14
CA SER A 7 8.01 7.20 -18.56
C SER A 7 6.54 7.56 -18.77
N ASN A 8 6.24 8.09 -19.96
CA ASN A 8 4.87 8.28 -20.41
C ASN A 8 4.21 6.90 -20.67
N ILE A 9 2.88 6.84 -20.80
CA ILE A 9 2.19 5.55 -21.01
C ILE A 9 2.59 4.87 -22.33
N LEU A 10 2.97 5.66 -23.35
CA LEU A 10 3.33 5.18 -24.68
C LEU A 10 4.74 4.56 -24.71
N GLU A 11 5.63 5.03 -23.84
CA GLU A 11 7.04 4.63 -23.73
C GLU A 11 7.29 3.75 -22.50
N MET A 12 6.24 3.14 -21.94
CA MET A 12 6.36 2.29 -20.77
C MET A 12 6.93 0.93 -21.16
N TYR A 13 8.18 0.65 -20.78
CA TYR A 13 8.77 -0.67 -20.95
C TYR A 13 8.18 -1.66 -19.94
N MET A 14 7.62 -2.76 -20.45
CA MET A 14 6.97 -3.77 -19.63
C MET A 14 7.93 -4.47 -18.66
N GLU A 15 9.21 -4.56 -18.98
CA GLU A 15 10.22 -5.12 -18.08
C GLU A 15 10.38 -4.30 -16.79
N GLU A 16 10.45 -2.97 -16.91
CA GLU A 16 10.57 -2.05 -15.77
C GLU A 16 9.28 -2.00 -14.95
N PHE A 17 8.14 -2.06 -15.63
CA PHE A 17 6.84 -2.23 -14.99
C PHE A 17 6.80 -3.52 -14.17
N ASN A 18 7.18 -4.65 -14.78
CA ASN A 18 7.22 -5.95 -14.13
C ASN A 18 8.17 -5.94 -12.93
N ASN A 19 9.36 -5.34 -13.06
CA ASN A 19 10.29 -5.22 -11.93
C ASN A 19 9.67 -4.47 -10.74
N THR A 20 8.95 -3.38 -11.03
CA THR A 20 8.22 -2.60 -10.00
C THR A 20 7.15 -3.44 -9.32
N MET A 21 6.36 -4.19 -10.09
CA MET A 21 5.32 -5.08 -9.55
C MET A 21 5.89 -6.26 -8.76
N LEU A 22 6.96 -6.88 -9.25
CA LEU A 22 7.66 -7.97 -8.57
C LEU A 22 8.18 -7.52 -7.21
N THR A 23 8.78 -6.33 -7.15
CA THR A 23 9.34 -5.81 -5.90
C THR A 23 8.25 -5.34 -4.94
N ASN A 24 7.32 -4.51 -5.41
CA ASN A 24 6.38 -3.81 -4.52
C ASN A 24 5.15 -4.64 -4.16
N VAL A 25 4.69 -5.52 -5.06
CA VAL A 25 3.47 -6.30 -4.86
C VAL A 25 3.80 -7.73 -4.51
N ARG A 26 4.55 -8.44 -5.37
CA ARG A 26 4.87 -9.85 -5.14
C ARG A 26 5.72 -10.05 -3.88
N GLY A 27 6.65 -9.14 -3.60
CA GLY A 27 7.41 -9.14 -2.34
C GLY A 27 6.49 -9.12 -1.12
N VAL A 28 5.55 -8.17 -1.08
CA VAL A 28 4.60 -8.03 0.04
C VAL A 28 3.64 -9.21 0.12
N ALA A 29 3.10 -9.68 -1.01
CA ALA A 29 2.25 -10.87 -1.05
C ALA A 29 2.97 -12.11 -0.50
N SER A 30 4.26 -12.26 -0.80
CA SER A 30 5.08 -13.36 -0.26
C SER A 30 5.25 -13.21 1.25
N THR A 31 5.53 -12.00 1.75
CA THR A 31 5.61 -11.73 3.19
C THR A 31 4.31 -12.04 3.91
N ILE A 32 3.17 -11.54 3.42
CA ILE A 32 1.84 -11.81 3.97
C ILE A 32 1.60 -13.33 3.98
N LYS A 33 1.82 -14.02 2.86
CA LYS A 33 1.63 -15.47 2.76
C LYS A 33 2.43 -16.23 3.82
N HIS A 34 3.73 -15.97 3.91
CA HIS A 34 4.63 -16.74 4.78
C HIS A 34 4.47 -16.37 6.26
N ALA A 35 4.31 -15.09 6.59
CA ALA A 35 4.08 -14.63 7.95
C ALA A 35 2.76 -15.20 8.50
N ASN A 36 1.67 -15.05 7.75
CA ASN A 36 0.37 -15.56 8.18
C ASN A 36 0.33 -17.06 8.32
N ARG A 37 0.96 -17.81 7.38
CA ARG A 37 1.06 -19.27 7.52
C ARG A 37 1.71 -19.66 8.84
N ALA A 38 2.83 -19.03 9.20
CA ALA A 38 3.51 -19.29 10.46
C ALA A 38 2.66 -18.91 11.70
N MET A 39 1.91 -17.81 11.62
CA MET A 39 0.99 -17.38 12.68
C MET A 39 -0.17 -18.37 12.88
N VAL A 40 -0.79 -18.81 11.78
CA VAL A 40 -1.89 -19.79 11.79
C VAL A 40 -1.41 -21.14 12.31
N GLU A 41 -0.28 -21.66 11.82
CA GLU A 41 0.30 -22.93 12.27
C GLU A 41 0.60 -22.93 13.78
N ARG A 42 1.04 -21.79 14.31
CA ARG A 42 1.35 -21.61 15.74
C ARG A 42 0.14 -21.18 16.58
N LYS A 43 -1.03 -20.96 15.97
CA LYS A 43 -2.24 -20.43 16.61
C LYS A 43 -2.00 -19.10 17.33
N ILE A 44 -1.21 -18.23 16.73
CA ILE A 44 -0.86 -16.90 17.26
C ILE A 44 -1.70 -15.85 16.54
N CYS A 45 -2.45 -15.07 17.32
CA CYS A 45 -3.14 -13.87 16.83
C CYS A 45 -2.11 -12.74 16.59
N GLY A 46 -2.44 -11.77 15.74
CA GLY A 46 -1.56 -10.61 15.58
C GLY A 46 -2.02 -9.63 14.51
N SER A 47 -1.08 -8.80 14.06
CA SER A 47 -1.34 -7.71 13.11
C SER A 47 -0.21 -7.60 12.08
N ILE A 48 -0.57 -7.41 10.82
CA ILE A 48 0.34 -7.07 9.73
C ILE A 48 -0.02 -5.68 9.22
N VAL A 49 0.96 -4.79 9.17
CA VAL A 49 0.78 -3.42 8.64
C VAL A 49 1.64 -3.25 7.39
N CYS A 50 0.98 -2.92 6.28
CA CYS A 50 1.63 -2.62 5.01
C CYS A 50 1.76 -1.11 4.78
N ILE A 51 2.80 -0.70 4.05
CA ILE A 51 3.04 0.71 3.70
C ILE A 51 2.52 0.96 2.29
N GLU A 52 1.49 1.80 2.20
CA GLU A 52 0.85 2.28 0.98
C GLU A 52 1.34 3.72 0.70
N THR A 53 0.74 4.47 -0.23
CA THR A 53 1.03 5.87 -0.50
C THR A 53 -0.19 6.56 -1.10
N MET A 54 -0.42 7.82 -0.73
CA MET A 54 -1.48 8.61 -1.36
C MET A 54 -1.30 8.83 -2.86
N ALA A 55 -0.13 8.54 -3.43
CA ALA A 55 0.06 8.54 -4.88
C ALA A 55 -0.81 7.50 -5.61
N ALA A 56 -1.23 6.41 -4.94
CA ALA A 56 -2.24 5.52 -5.51
C ALA A 56 -3.52 6.31 -5.77
N VAL A 57 -4.08 6.93 -4.74
CA VAL A 57 -5.37 7.61 -4.81
C VAL A 57 -5.35 8.86 -5.71
N LEU A 58 -4.26 9.63 -5.69
CA LEU A 58 -4.19 10.93 -6.36
C LEU A 58 -3.87 10.84 -7.85
N GLY A 59 -3.38 9.69 -8.35
CA GLY A 59 -3.13 9.46 -9.77
C GLY A 59 -2.09 10.37 -10.43
N ASP A 60 -1.48 11.29 -9.69
CA ASP A 60 -0.62 12.35 -10.23
C ASP A 60 0.79 12.36 -9.61
N SER A 61 1.75 12.80 -10.42
CA SER A 61 3.17 13.03 -10.11
C SER A 61 4.04 11.82 -9.72
N ALA A 62 3.51 10.59 -9.70
CA ALA A 62 4.30 9.37 -9.46
C ALA A 62 4.37 8.46 -10.70
N PRO A 63 5.42 7.62 -10.85
CA PRO A 63 5.52 6.65 -11.93
C PRO A 63 4.27 5.76 -12.03
N ARG A 64 3.82 5.49 -13.26
CA ARG A 64 2.61 4.69 -13.51
C ARG A 64 2.70 3.29 -12.91
N SER A 65 3.87 2.65 -13.01
CA SER A 65 4.15 1.36 -12.41
C SER A 65 4.06 1.41 -10.87
N TYR A 66 4.57 2.48 -10.25
CA TYR A 66 4.48 2.70 -8.82
C TYR A 66 3.03 2.88 -8.36
N THR A 67 2.30 3.81 -8.98
CA THR A 67 0.88 4.08 -8.69
C THR A 67 0.03 2.81 -8.83
N THR A 68 0.27 2.02 -9.87
CA THR A 68 -0.42 0.74 -10.08
C THR A 68 -0.07 -0.27 -8.99
N SER A 69 1.22 -0.42 -8.66
CA SER A 69 1.67 -1.34 -7.61
C SER A 69 1.07 -1.03 -6.25
N LYS A 70 0.82 0.25 -5.97
CA LYS A 70 0.29 0.73 -4.70
C LYS A 70 -1.23 0.55 -4.61
N HIS A 71 -1.95 0.74 -5.70
CA HIS A 71 -3.34 0.28 -5.80
C HIS A 71 -3.48 -1.24 -5.64
N ALA A 72 -2.60 -2.02 -6.25
CA ALA A 72 -2.63 -3.48 -6.12
C ALA A 72 -2.48 -3.94 -4.65
N LEU A 73 -1.67 -3.21 -3.87
CA LEU A 73 -1.49 -3.48 -2.44
C LEU A 73 -2.79 -3.30 -1.64
N VAL A 74 -3.63 -2.33 -1.99
CA VAL A 74 -4.94 -2.13 -1.33
C VAL A 74 -5.84 -3.35 -1.52
N GLY A 75 -5.93 -3.86 -2.76
CA GLY A 75 -6.70 -5.08 -3.05
C GLY A 75 -6.14 -6.30 -2.31
N LEU A 76 -4.82 -6.46 -2.31
CA LEU A 76 -4.14 -7.55 -1.61
C LEU A 76 -4.43 -7.53 -0.10
N VAL A 77 -4.33 -6.37 0.55
CA VAL A 77 -4.60 -6.24 1.99
C VAL A 77 -6.06 -6.55 2.32
N ARG A 78 -7.01 -6.06 1.53
CA ARG A 78 -8.44 -6.36 1.75
C ARG A 78 -8.75 -7.84 1.60
N SER A 79 -8.21 -8.47 0.55
CA SER A 79 -8.38 -9.91 0.32
C SER A 79 -7.79 -10.71 1.49
N ALA A 80 -6.57 -10.38 1.91
CA ALA A 80 -5.91 -11.06 3.02
C ALA A 80 -6.67 -10.86 4.35
N CYS A 81 -7.14 -9.65 4.64
CA CYS A 81 -7.90 -9.36 5.84
C CYS A 81 -9.18 -10.20 5.94
N SER A 82 -9.90 -10.37 4.81
CA SER A 82 -11.12 -11.18 4.77
C SER A 82 -10.88 -12.66 5.10
N GLU A 83 -9.76 -13.23 4.66
CA GLU A 83 -9.42 -14.63 4.91
C GLU A 83 -8.87 -14.85 6.33
N LEU A 84 -8.05 -13.92 6.80
CA LEU A 84 -7.26 -14.08 8.02
C LEU A 84 -7.99 -13.64 9.29
N GLY A 85 -9.09 -12.90 9.15
CA GLY A 85 -9.93 -12.50 10.29
C GLY A 85 -10.42 -13.69 11.12
N ALA A 86 -10.71 -14.83 10.48
CA ALA A 86 -11.11 -16.06 11.16
C ALA A 86 -10.01 -16.65 12.08
N HIS A 87 -8.75 -16.25 11.87
CA HIS A 87 -7.60 -16.68 12.66
C HIS A 87 -7.17 -15.65 13.71
N GLY A 88 -7.93 -14.57 13.90
CA GLY A 88 -7.55 -13.48 14.82
C GLY A 88 -6.35 -12.68 14.33
N ILE A 89 -6.09 -12.67 13.01
CA ILE A 89 -5.00 -11.91 12.41
C ILE A 89 -5.56 -10.74 11.63
N ARG A 90 -5.13 -9.53 12.00
CA ARG A 90 -5.52 -8.28 11.36
C ARG A 90 -4.50 -7.91 10.27
N VAL A 91 -4.98 -7.43 9.13
CA VAL A 91 -4.11 -6.92 8.07
C VAL A 91 -4.59 -5.54 7.66
N ASN A 92 -3.74 -4.54 7.88
CA ASN A 92 -4.04 -3.14 7.60
C ASN A 92 -2.95 -2.50 6.74
N TYR A 93 -3.25 -1.33 6.20
CA TYR A 93 -2.26 -0.48 5.55
C TYR A 93 -2.31 0.94 6.08
N ILE A 94 -1.16 1.61 6.06
CA ILE A 94 -1.04 3.04 6.30
C ILE A 94 -0.62 3.72 5.00
N SER A 95 -1.18 4.89 4.71
CA SER A 95 -0.87 5.67 3.52
C SER A 95 -0.21 7.00 3.88
N PRO A 96 1.13 7.04 4.03
CA PRO A 96 1.83 8.29 4.23
C PRO A 96 1.62 9.22 3.02
N PHE A 97 1.38 10.49 3.31
CA PHE A 97 1.57 11.57 2.34
C PHE A 97 3.03 12.04 2.40
N ARG A 98 3.59 12.55 1.28
CA ARG A 98 5.04 12.85 1.07
C ARG A 98 5.81 13.10 2.37
N VAL A 99 6.45 12.05 2.87
CA VAL A 99 7.40 12.15 3.99
C VAL A 99 8.78 12.33 3.39
N THR A 100 9.57 13.26 3.94
CA THR A 100 10.97 13.49 3.55
C THR A 100 11.79 12.24 3.82
N THR A 101 11.97 11.45 2.78
CA THR A 101 12.76 10.22 2.74
C THR A 101 13.63 10.26 1.50
N PRO A 102 14.78 9.57 1.45
CA PRO A 102 15.60 9.51 0.24
C PRO A 102 14.81 9.07 -1.00
N LEU A 103 13.80 8.22 -0.83
CA LEU A 103 12.87 7.80 -1.88
C LEU A 103 12.03 8.97 -2.41
N ALA A 104 11.50 9.83 -1.53
CA ALA A 104 10.73 11.00 -1.92
C ALA A 104 11.59 12.08 -2.58
N CYS A 105 12.87 12.20 -2.23
CA CYS A 105 13.80 13.13 -2.89
C CYS A 105 14.02 12.80 -4.38
N ASN A 106 13.82 11.54 -4.77
CA ASN A 106 13.91 11.11 -6.17
C ASN A 106 12.65 11.43 -7.00
N LEU A 107 11.54 11.81 -6.36
CA LEU A 107 10.31 12.24 -7.03
C LEU A 107 10.38 13.74 -7.34
N LYS A 108 10.78 14.10 -8.58
CA LYS A 108 10.62 15.47 -9.09
C LYS A 108 9.17 15.67 -9.55
N GLY A 109 8.31 16.14 -8.66
CA GLY A 109 6.91 16.43 -8.97
C GLY A 109 6.36 17.57 -8.13
N THR A 110 5.50 18.38 -8.73
CA THR A 110 4.84 19.54 -8.10
C THR A 110 4.14 19.14 -6.80
N MET A 111 4.25 20.00 -5.79
CA MET A 111 3.61 19.82 -4.48
C MET A 111 2.12 20.10 -4.63
N LEU A 112 1.26 19.10 -4.42
CA LEU A 112 -0.18 19.32 -4.32
C LEU A 112 -0.46 20.26 -3.13
N LYS A 113 -1.42 21.18 -3.30
CA LYS A 113 -1.79 22.12 -2.23
C LYS A 113 -2.31 21.34 -1.01
N PRO A 114 -1.93 21.70 0.23
CA PRO A 114 -2.32 21.00 1.46
C PRO A 114 -3.82 20.69 1.59
N ALA A 115 -4.68 21.60 1.13
CA ALA A 115 -6.13 21.45 1.21
C ALA A 115 -6.67 20.23 0.43
N HIS A 116 -6.13 19.95 -0.75
CA HIS A 116 -6.56 18.83 -1.59
C HIS A 116 -6.15 17.47 -1.00
N ILE A 117 -5.02 17.45 -0.31
CA ILE A 117 -4.46 16.24 0.32
C ILE A 117 -5.31 15.82 1.51
N VAL A 118 -5.71 16.77 2.34
CA VAL A 118 -6.56 16.52 3.50
C VAL A 118 -7.93 16.01 3.05
N GLU A 119 -8.54 16.61 2.03
CA GLU A 119 -9.83 16.16 1.51
C GLU A 119 -9.79 14.72 0.99
N VAL A 120 -8.74 14.36 0.23
CA VAL A 120 -8.57 13.00 -0.31
C VAL A 120 -8.24 12.00 0.80
N ALA A 121 -7.37 12.36 1.74
CA ALA A 121 -7.07 11.52 2.90
C ALA A 121 -8.32 11.29 3.79
N LEU A 122 -9.20 12.29 3.91
CA LEU A 122 -10.46 12.17 4.66
C LEU A 122 -11.52 11.34 3.93
N LYS A 123 -11.58 11.39 2.59
CA LYS A 123 -12.53 10.58 1.79
C LYS A 123 -12.13 9.11 1.70
N HIS A 124 -10.83 8.81 1.69
CA HIS A 124 -10.31 7.44 1.61
C HIS A 124 -9.96 6.84 2.98
N LYS A 125 -10.43 7.47 4.05
CA LYS A 125 -9.91 7.27 5.40
C LYS A 125 -10.06 5.83 5.89
N TRP A 126 -11.09 5.06 5.50
CA TRP A 126 -11.33 3.73 6.08
C TRP A 126 -12.14 2.80 5.14
N GLN A 127 -11.47 1.85 4.50
CA GLN A 127 -12.10 0.78 3.71
C GLN A 127 -11.59 -0.62 4.16
N CYS A 128 -11.38 -0.80 5.47
CA CYS A 128 -11.38 -2.11 6.12
C CYS A 128 -12.84 -2.37 6.54
N GLY A 129 -13.44 -3.48 6.11
CA GLY A 129 -14.81 -3.90 6.48
C GLY A 129 -14.92 -4.37 7.93
N CYS A 130 -14.28 -3.65 8.84
CA CYS A 130 -13.98 -4.02 10.21
C CYS A 130 -14.83 -3.08 11.07
N ASN A 131 -16.00 -3.54 11.49
CA ASN A 131 -17.13 -2.71 11.96
C ASN A 131 -16.93 -1.93 13.27
N ASN A 132 -15.79 -2.07 13.97
CA ASN A 132 -15.63 -1.49 15.31
C ASN A 132 -14.45 -0.51 15.39
N MET A 133 -14.80 0.73 15.79
CA MET A 133 -13.93 1.89 15.95
C MET A 133 -12.91 1.76 17.10
N GLU A 134 -13.08 0.80 18.00
CA GLU A 134 -12.29 0.68 19.24
C GLU A 134 -10.92 0.01 19.07
N GLU A 135 -10.67 -0.70 17.97
CA GLU A 135 -9.39 -1.40 17.75
C GLU A 135 -8.25 -0.51 17.24
N PHE A 136 -8.51 0.78 17.00
CA PHE A 136 -7.54 1.72 16.45
C PHE A 136 -6.73 2.47 17.52
N LEU A 137 -7.17 2.49 18.78
CA LEU A 137 -6.45 3.14 19.88
C LEU A 137 -5.41 2.24 20.56
N MET A 138 -5.34 0.97 20.16
CA MET A 138 -4.29 0.06 20.64
C MET A 138 -3.40 -0.29 19.44
N LEU A 139 -2.33 0.50 19.32
CA LEU A 139 -1.11 0.15 18.58
C LEU A 139 -0.76 -1.34 18.78
#